data_AF-A0A7G2K035-F1
#
_entry.id   AF-A0A7G2K035-F1
#
_cell.length_a   1.000
_cell.length_b   1.000
_cell.length_c   1.000
_cell.angle_alpha   90.00
_cell.angle_beta   90.00
_cell.angle_gamma   90.00
#
_symmetry.space_group_name_H-M   'P 1'
#
loop_
_entity.id
_entity.type
_entity.pdbx_description
1 polymer ?
#
loop_
_entity_poly.entity_id
_entity_poly.type
_entity_poly.pdbx_seq_one_letter_code
_entity_poly.pdbx_strand_id
1 'polypeptide(L)'
;VAIGSARASNVSTTAIGQGAKASGSSGTAVGTQANATAGSSAALGQRANATALAAIALGYEAQAKGIWATAVGPDSKAIANYSVAMGNSANASANQTIAIGRSANASKENAIALGYNAQATGERASAVGPDAKAIAN
;
A
#
# COMPACT_ATOMS: atom_id res chain seq x y z
N VAL A 1 -7.26 15.97 14.59
CA VAL A 1 -7.68 15.16 15.75
C VAL A 1 -6.56 14.20 16.13
N ALA A 2 -6.19 14.10 17.41
CA ALA A 2 -5.20 13.14 17.92
C ALA A 2 -5.75 12.42 19.17
N ILE A 3 -5.73 11.08 19.20
CA ILE A 3 -6.25 10.27 20.32
C ILE A 3 -5.24 9.19 20.71
N GLY A 4 -4.95 9.03 22.01
CA GLY A 4 -4.13 7.93 22.54
C GLY A 4 -2.63 8.08 22.28
N SER A 5 -2.01 9.20 22.68
CA SER A 5 -0.60 9.51 22.43
C SER A 5 -0.23 9.51 20.93
N ALA A 6 -1.18 9.94 20.08
CA ALA A 6 -1.02 10.12 18.65
C ALA A 6 -0.53 11.54 18.31
N ARG A 7 -0.09 11.74 17.06
CA ARG A 7 0.37 13.02 16.53
C ARG A 7 -0.33 13.38 15.22
N ALA A 8 -1.19 14.39 15.27
CA ALA A 8 -1.83 14.99 14.11
C ALA A 8 -1.27 16.41 13.91
N SER A 9 -0.42 16.62 12.90
CA SER A 9 0.45 17.82 12.80
C SER A 9 0.11 18.79 11.65
N ASN A 10 -0.96 18.53 10.88
CA ASN A 10 -1.30 19.33 9.70
C ASN A 10 -2.82 19.62 9.63
N VAL A 11 -3.24 20.41 8.66
CA VAL A 11 -4.64 20.77 8.42
C VAL A 11 -5.47 19.52 8.10
N SER A 12 -6.68 19.44 8.67
CA SER A 12 -7.64 18.35 8.44
C SER A 12 -7.10 16.94 8.70
N THR A 13 -6.13 16.79 9.60
CA THR A 13 -5.54 15.48 9.93
C THR A 13 -6.27 14.75 11.04
N THR A 14 -6.27 13.42 10.98
CA THR A 14 -6.78 12.54 12.05
C THR A 14 -5.74 11.47 12.40
N ALA A 15 -5.37 11.35 13.68
CA ALA A 15 -4.45 10.35 14.20
C ALA A 15 -5.05 9.66 15.44
N ILE A 16 -5.14 8.32 15.44
CA ILE A 16 -5.74 7.55 16.55
C ILE A 16 -4.85 6.34 16.86
N GLY A 17 -4.36 6.23 18.10
CA GLY A 17 -3.53 5.13 18.59
C GLY A 17 -2.13 5.56 19.03
N GLN A 18 -1.50 4.73 19.87
CA GLN A 18 -0.18 5.04 20.43
C GLN A 18 0.86 5.20 19.31
N GLY A 19 1.48 6.38 19.23
CA GLY A 19 2.46 6.67 18.19
C GLY A 19 1.89 6.79 16.77
N ALA A 20 0.56 6.76 16.58
CA ALA A 20 -0.05 7.03 15.29
C ALA A 20 0.31 8.46 14.84
N LYS A 21 0.69 8.64 13.58
CA LYS A 21 1.22 9.90 13.04
C LYS A 21 0.52 10.26 11.74
N ALA A 22 -0.28 11.32 11.77
CA ALA A 22 -0.82 11.98 10.59
C ALA A 22 -0.17 13.36 10.41
N SER A 23 0.73 13.51 9.43
CA SER A 23 1.48 14.76 9.22
C SER A 23 1.33 15.39 7.83
N GLY A 24 0.72 14.68 6.88
CA GLY A 24 0.32 15.26 5.61
C GLY A 24 -1.05 15.95 5.69
N SER A 25 -1.26 17.03 4.94
CA SER A 25 -2.57 17.70 4.89
C SER A 25 -3.68 16.72 4.51
N SER A 26 -4.82 16.75 5.21
CA SER A 26 -5.93 15.79 5.05
C SER A 26 -5.55 14.31 5.27
N GLY A 27 -4.42 14.04 5.94
CA GLY A 27 -3.96 12.68 6.22
C GLY A 27 -4.70 12.02 7.38
N THR A 28 -4.93 10.70 7.28
CA THR A 28 -5.59 9.90 8.32
C THR A 28 -4.75 8.71 8.73
N ALA A 29 -4.36 8.61 10.01
CA ALA A 29 -3.61 7.50 10.58
C ALA A 29 -4.39 6.86 11.75
N VAL A 30 -4.78 5.59 11.65
CA VAL A 30 -5.51 4.88 12.72
C VAL A 30 -4.84 3.53 12.99
N GLY A 31 -4.39 3.33 14.22
CA GLY A 31 -3.66 2.14 14.66
C GLY A 31 -2.34 2.51 15.34
N THR A 32 -1.89 1.66 16.26
CA THR A 32 -0.59 1.85 16.93
C THR A 32 0.53 1.96 15.90
N GLN A 33 1.32 3.03 15.96
CA GLN A 33 2.40 3.33 15.02
C GLN A 33 1.98 3.46 13.54
N ALA A 34 0.69 3.68 13.23
CA ALA A 34 0.25 3.97 11.86
C ALA A 34 0.83 5.31 11.38
N ASN A 35 1.23 5.41 10.11
CA ASN A 35 1.88 6.60 9.53
C ASN A 35 1.18 7.06 8.24
N ALA A 36 0.56 8.23 8.28
CA ALA A 36 0.03 8.95 7.11
C ALA A 36 0.76 10.30 6.98
N THR A 37 1.92 10.29 6.31
CA THR A 37 2.85 11.44 6.34
C THR A 37 2.78 12.36 5.14
N ALA A 38 2.04 11.99 4.09
CA ALA A 38 1.89 12.77 2.86
C ALA A 38 0.45 13.27 2.68
N GLY A 39 0.27 14.25 1.80
CA GLY A 39 -1.04 14.85 1.53
C GLY A 39 -2.07 13.81 1.10
N SER A 40 -3.28 13.92 1.63
CA SER A 40 -4.41 13.03 1.34
C SER A 40 -4.12 11.55 1.53
N SER A 41 -3.11 11.18 2.35
CA SER A 41 -2.76 9.77 2.57
C SER A 41 -3.55 9.16 3.72
N ALA A 42 -3.81 7.86 3.64
CA ALA A 42 -4.58 7.13 4.65
C ALA A 42 -3.84 5.86 5.07
N ALA A 43 -3.57 5.71 6.36
CA ALA A 43 -2.94 4.54 6.96
C ALA A 43 -3.84 3.97 8.07
N LEU A 44 -4.40 2.78 7.85
CA LEU A 44 -5.33 2.12 8.78
C LEU A 44 -4.81 0.73 9.12
N GLY A 45 -4.37 0.53 10.37
CA GLY A 45 -3.77 -0.70 10.86
C GLY A 45 -2.53 -0.44 11.71
N GLN A 46 -2.19 -1.38 12.58
CA GLN A 46 -0.94 -1.29 13.35
C GLN A 46 0.25 -1.26 12.36
N ARG A 47 1.12 -0.26 12.52
CA ARG A 47 2.27 0.01 11.62
C ARG A 47 1.93 0.17 10.13
N ALA A 48 0.66 0.40 9.77
CA ALA A 48 0.29 0.76 8.40
C ALA A 48 1.04 2.03 7.98
N ASN A 49 1.52 2.10 6.74
CA ASN A 49 2.45 3.14 6.30
C ASN A 49 2.09 3.68 4.91
N ALA A 50 1.46 4.85 4.87
CA ALA A 50 1.08 5.59 3.67
C ALA A 50 1.89 6.91 3.60
N THR A 51 3.07 6.84 2.98
CA THR A 51 4.06 7.94 2.97
C THR A 51 4.08 8.79 1.71
N ALA A 52 3.30 8.46 0.69
CA ALA A 52 3.24 9.20 -0.57
C ALA A 52 1.88 9.88 -0.78
N LEU A 53 1.87 10.86 -1.69
CA LEU A 53 0.68 11.66 -1.99
C LEU A 53 -0.47 10.75 -2.42
N ALA A 54 -1.63 10.93 -1.78
CA ALA A 54 -2.84 10.17 -2.00
C ALA A 54 -2.67 8.64 -1.90
N ALA A 55 -1.66 8.18 -1.15
CA ALA A 55 -1.43 6.75 -0.91
C ALA A 55 -2.38 6.21 0.17
N ILE A 56 -2.81 4.96 0.00
CA ILE A 56 -3.73 4.28 0.92
C ILE A 56 -3.09 2.97 1.38
N ALA A 57 -2.83 2.83 2.68
CA ALA A 57 -2.34 1.60 3.31
C ALA A 57 -3.35 1.08 4.34
N LEU A 58 -3.96 -0.07 4.10
CA LEU A 58 -4.99 -0.68 4.96
C LEU A 58 -4.54 -2.07 5.40
N GLY A 59 -4.10 -2.26 6.64
CA GLY A 59 -3.70 -3.55 7.21
C GLY A 59 -2.51 -3.44 8.16
N TYR A 60 -2.27 -4.50 8.94
CA TYR A 60 -1.05 -4.65 9.75
C TYR A 60 0.19 -4.57 8.83
N GLU A 61 1.09 -3.62 9.10
CA GLU A 61 2.32 -3.40 8.30
C GLU A 61 2.12 -3.19 6.79
N ALA A 62 0.91 -2.83 6.33
CA ALA A 62 0.66 -2.47 4.93
C ALA A 62 1.48 -1.25 4.52
N GLN A 63 2.07 -1.25 3.32
CA GLN A 63 2.98 -0.21 2.83
C GLN A 63 2.50 0.34 1.48
N ALA A 64 2.02 1.57 1.47
CA ALA A 64 1.71 2.34 0.27
C ALA A 64 2.71 3.50 0.15
N LYS A 65 3.77 3.29 -0.64
CA LYS A 65 4.92 4.19 -0.73
C LYS A 65 5.00 4.96 -2.05
N GLY A 66 4.22 4.56 -3.07
CA GLY A 66 4.11 5.28 -4.33
C GLY A 66 3.00 6.33 -4.33
N ILE A 67 3.12 7.33 -5.20
CA ILE A 67 2.07 8.32 -5.44
C ILE A 67 0.84 7.59 -6.00
N TRP A 68 -0.35 7.89 -5.44
CA TRP A 68 -1.61 7.20 -5.76
C TRP A 68 -1.55 5.68 -5.58
N ALA A 69 -0.63 5.16 -4.76
CA ALA A 69 -0.51 3.73 -4.51
C ALA A 69 -1.55 3.25 -3.49
N THR A 70 -2.04 2.03 -3.67
CA THR A 70 -3.03 1.41 -2.77
C THR A 70 -2.53 0.05 -2.30
N ALA A 71 -2.26 -0.10 -1.00
CA ALA A 71 -1.88 -1.34 -0.34
C ALA A 71 -2.99 -1.76 0.63
N VAL A 72 -3.58 -2.94 0.43
CA VAL A 72 -4.69 -3.46 1.25
C VAL A 72 -4.40 -4.91 1.65
N GLY A 73 -4.33 -5.19 2.96
CA GLY A 73 -4.03 -6.49 3.53
C GLY A 73 -2.74 -6.46 4.36
N PRO A 74 -2.56 -7.42 5.30
CA PRO A 74 -1.36 -7.48 6.13
C PRO A 74 -0.11 -7.66 5.28
N ASP A 75 0.94 -6.89 5.53
CA ASP A 75 2.22 -6.92 4.80
C ASP A 75 2.12 -6.63 3.29
N SER A 76 0.98 -6.11 2.81
CA SER A 76 0.82 -5.70 1.41
C SER A 76 1.73 -4.52 1.07
N LYS A 77 2.28 -4.50 -0.15
CA LYS A 77 3.33 -3.57 -0.58
C LYS A 77 3.00 -2.99 -1.95
N ALA A 78 2.47 -1.77 -1.97
CA ALA A 78 2.32 -0.94 -3.16
C ALA A 78 3.43 0.12 -3.17
N ILE A 79 4.58 -0.23 -3.74
CA ILE A 79 5.84 0.51 -3.55
C ILE A 79 6.00 1.66 -4.56
N ALA A 80 5.53 1.45 -5.79
CA ALA A 80 5.75 2.35 -6.92
C ALA A 80 4.51 3.18 -7.26
N ASN A 81 4.66 4.18 -8.13
CA ASN A 81 3.56 5.08 -8.45
C ASN A 81 2.43 4.34 -9.17
N TYR A 82 1.19 4.69 -8.86
CA TYR A 82 -0.01 4.07 -9.40
C TYR A 82 -0.10 2.55 -9.18
N SER A 83 0.65 2.01 -8.20
CA SER A 83 0.63 0.58 -7.92
C SER A 83 -0.51 0.19 -7.00
N VAL A 84 -1.07 -1.00 -7.21
CA VAL A 84 -2.14 -1.57 -6.38
C VAL A 84 -1.69 -2.93 -5.88
N ALA A 85 -1.57 -3.10 -4.56
CA ALA A 85 -1.29 -4.37 -3.90
C ALA A 85 -2.44 -4.74 -2.96
N MET A 86 -3.16 -5.82 -3.22
CA MET A 86 -4.30 -6.25 -2.41
C MET A 86 -4.20 -7.73 -2.05
N GLY A 87 -4.09 -8.04 -0.76
CA GLY A 87 -3.92 -9.39 -0.22
C GLY A 87 -2.75 -9.47 0.75
N ASN A 88 -2.73 -10.49 1.60
CA ASN A 88 -1.61 -10.70 2.52
C ASN A 88 -0.31 -10.90 1.72
N SER A 89 0.71 -10.09 2.02
CA SER A 89 2.00 -10.11 1.33
C SER A 89 1.94 -9.87 -0.19
N ALA A 90 0.86 -9.30 -0.72
CA ALA A 90 0.79 -8.89 -2.12
C ALA A 90 1.85 -7.79 -2.40
N ASN A 91 2.54 -7.87 -3.53
CA ASN A 91 3.65 -6.99 -3.86
C ASN A 91 3.51 -6.41 -5.28
N ALA A 92 3.26 -5.11 -5.36
CA ALA A 92 3.21 -4.31 -6.57
C ALA A 92 4.39 -3.32 -6.52
N SER A 93 5.53 -3.71 -7.12
CA SER A 93 6.82 -3.04 -6.88
C SER A 93 7.31 -2.15 -8.02
N ALA A 94 6.59 -2.07 -9.13
CA ALA A 94 6.92 -1.21 -10.27
C ALA A 94 5.75 -0.30 -10.67
N ASN A 95 6.00 0.73 -11.47
CA ASN A 95 4.99 1.72 -11.83
C ASN A 95 3.80 1.06 -12.55
N GLN A 96 2.59 1.53 -12.25
CA GLN A 96 1.35 1.08 -12.90
C GLN A 96 1.11 -0.44 -12.79
N THR A 97 1.55 -1.05 -11.69
CA THR A 97 1.35 -2.48 -11.45
C THR A 97 0.11 -2.79 -10.63
N ILE A 98 -0.45 -3.98 -10.85
CA ILE A 98 -1.57 -4.50 -10.06
C ILE A 98 -1.18 -5.89 -9.55
N ALA A 99 -1.14 -6.10 -8.23
CA ALA A 99 -0.92 -7.38 -7.57
C ALA A 99 -2.08 -7.67 -6.61
N ILE A 100 -2.99 -8.56 -7.00
CA ILE A 100 -4.18 -8.89 -6.20
C ILE A 100 -4.19 -10.39 -5.91
N GLY A 101 -4.17 -10.75 -4.63
CA GLY A 101 -4.10 -12.12 -4.13
C GLY A 101 -3.01 -12.27 -3.06
N ARG A 102 -3.17 -13.25 -2.15
CA ARG A 102 -2.13 -13.56 -1.17
C ARG A 102 -0.83 -13.92 -1.90
N SER A 103 0.26 -13.22 -1.58
CA SER A 103 1.57 -13.38 -2.22
C SER A 103 1.62 -13.11 -3.73
N ALA A 104 0.62 -12.44 -4.32
CA ALA A 104 0.70 -12.01 -5.72
C ALA A 104 1.87 -11.03 -5.91
N ASN A 105 2.60 -11.15 -7.02
CA ASN A 105 3.80 -10.34 -7.29
C ASN A 105 3.77 -9.77 -8.72
N ALA A 106 3.62 -8.45 -8.83
CA ALA A 106 3.78 -7.70 -10.07
C ALA A 106 5.01 -6.78 -9.96
N SER A 107 6.11 -7.17 -10.61
CA SER A 107 7.44 -6.59 -10.33
C SER A 107 8.05 -5.77 -11.46
N LYS A 108 7.37 -5.64 -12.60
CA LYS A 108 7.79 -4.86 -13.76
C LYS A 108 6.70 -3.89 -14.20
N GLU A 109 7.09 -2.87 -14.95
CA GLU A 109 6.17 -1.79 -15.34
C GLU A 109 4.94 -2.34 -16.08
N ASN A 110 3.77 -1.81 -15.75
CA ASN A 110 2.48 -2.21 -16.33
C ASN A 110 2.11 -3.70 -16.15
N ALA A 111 2.77 -4.42 -15.24
CA ALA A 111 2.49 -5.84 -14.99
C ALA A 111 1.24 -6.04 -14.11
N ILE A 112 0.50 -7.11 -14.38
CA ILE A 112 -0.72 -7.48 -13.67
C ILE A 112 -0.59 -8.92 -13.15
N ALA A 113 -0.60 -9.10 -11.84
CA ALA A 113 -0.66 -10.39 -11.16
C ALA A 113 -1.99 -10.52 -10.39
N LEU A 114 -2.85 -11.44 -10.80
CA LEU A 114 -4.16 -11.67 -10.17
C LEU A 114 -4.30 -13.15 -9.78
N GLY A 115 -4.20 -13.45 -8.49
CA GLY A 115 -4.32 -14.80 -7.94
C GLY A 115 -3.40 -15.05 -6.75
N TYR A 116 -3.68 -16.12 -5.98
CA TYR A 116 -2.74 -16.59 -4.96
C TYR A 116 -1.40 -16.93 -5.64
N ASN A 117 -0.31 -16.29 -5.19
CA ASN A 117 1.04 -16.53 -5.69
C ASN A 117 1.24 -16.30 -7.21
N ALA A 118 0.35 -15.53 -7.86
CA ALA A 118 0.53 -15.14 -9.26
C ALA A 118 1.78 -14.26 -9.43
N GLN A 119 2.57 -14.49 -10.48
CA GLN A 119 3.85 -13.81 -10.74
C GLN A 119 3.85 -13.18 -12.14
N ALA A 120 3.71 -11.86 -12.20
CA ALA A 120 3.89 -11.07 -13.40
C ALA A 120 5.22 -10.31 -13.31
N THR A 121 6.29 -10.93 -13.81
CA THR A 121 7.68 -10.46 -13.69
C THR A 121 8.29 -10.01 -15.01
N GLY A 122 7.48 -9.94 -16.07
CA GLY A 122 7.77 -9.27 -17.33
C GLY A 122 7.12 -7.88 -17.44
N GLU A 123 7.73 -6.99 -18.22
CA GLU A 123 7.10 -5.70 -18.57
C GLU A 123 5.80 -5.94 -19.34
N ARG A 124 4.71 -5.24 -18.97
CA ARG A 124 3.35 -5.44 -19.51
C ARG A 124 2.81 -6.88 -19.40
N ALA A 125 3.42 -7.74 -18.59
CA ALA A 125 3.00 -9.13 -18.45
C ALA A 125 1.70 -9.25 -17.63
N SER A 126 0.84 -10.22 -17.97
CA SER A 126 -0.38 -10.53 -17.23
C SER A 126 -0.39 -11.99 -16.78
N ALA A 127 -0.34 -12.21 -15.46
CA ALA A 127 -0.46 -13.51 -14.83
C ALA A 127 -1.81 -13.57 -14.09
N VAL A 128 -2.75 -14.35 -14.62
CA VAL A 128 -4.10 -14.47 -14.06
C VAL A 128 -4.38 -15.92 -13.68
N GLY A 129 -4.70 -16.15 -12.41
CA GLY A 129 -4.92 -17.46 -11.80
C GLY A 129 -3.97 -17.74 -10.64
N PRO A 130 -4.30 -18.69 -9.76
CA PRO A 130 -3.37 -19.14 -8.73
C PRO A 130 -2.11 -19.72 -9.38
N ASP A 131 -0.94 -19.35 -8.84
CA ASP A 131 0.38 -19.78 -9.30
C ASP A 131 0.73 -19.45 -10.77
N ALA A 132 -0.09 -18.64 -11.45
CA ALA A 132 0.15 -18.22 -12.82
C ALA A 132 1.48 -17.46 -12.93
N LYS A 133 2.24 -17.68 -14.00
CA LYS A 133 3.50 -16.99 -14.26
C LYS A 133 3.48 -16.34 -15.63
N ALA A 134 3.81 -15.06 -15.68
CA ALA A 134 3.99 -14.31 -16.90
C ALA A 134 5.32 -13.56 -16.83
N ILE A 135 6.26 -14.00 -17.67
CA ILE A 135 7.59 -13.41 -17.86
C ILE A 135 7.62 -12.75 -19.25
N ALA A 136 8.39 -11.69 -19.41
CA ALA A 136 8.66 -11.10 -20.71
C ALA A 136 9.88 -11.79 -21.34
N ASN A 137 9.90 -11.85 -22.67
CA ASN A 137 11.05 -12.28 -23.46
C ASN A 137 12.07 -11.16 -23.59
#